data_AF-A0A2K5C7U6-F1
#
_entry.id   AF-A0A2K5C7U6-F1
#
_cell.length_a   1.000
_cell.length_b   1.000
_cell.length_c   1.000
_cell.angle_alpha   90.00
_cell.angle_beta   90.00
_cell.angle_gamma   90.00
#
_symmetry.space_group_name_H-M   'P 1'
#
loop_
_entity.id
_entity.type
_entity.pdbx_description
1 polymer ?
#
loop_
_entity_poly.entity_id
_entity_poly.type
_entity_poly.pdbx_seq_one_letter_code
_entity_poly.pdbx_strand_id
1 'polypeptide(L)'
;MKQMEERYKKYLEKAKSVIRTLDPKQNQGAAPEIQALKNQLQERDRLFHSLEKEYEKTKSQREMEEKYIVSAWYNMIPLYFIDSFFFGMTLHKKAAEDRLASTGSGQSFLARQRQATSSRRSYPGHVQPAAAR
;
A
#
# COMPACT_ATOMS: atom_id res chain seq x y z
N MET A 1 -34.24 32.15 -52.17
CA MET A 1 -35.01 31.65 -51.00
C MET A 1 -34.67 30.20 -50.64
N LYS A 2 -34.85 29.22 -51.54
CA LYS A 2 -34.61 27.78 -51.27
C LYS A 2 -33.24 27.44 -50.65
N GLN A 3 -32.17 28.10 -51.10
CA GLN A 3 -30.81 27.79 -50.62
C GLN A 3 -30.58 28.17 -49.13
N MET A 4 -31.30 29.17 -48.63
CA MET A 4 -31.25 29.57 -47.22
C MET A 4 -32.01 28.59 -46.34
N GLU A 5 -33.19 28.12 -46.79
CA GLU A 5 -33.97 27.09 -46.09
C GLU A 5 -33.18 25.79 -45.97
N GLU A 6 -32.44 25.42 -47.00
CA GLU A 6 -31.63 24.21 -47.02
C GLU A 6 -30.44 24.29 -46.06
N ARG A 7 -29.79 25.45 -45.94
CA ARG A 7 -28.78 25.70 -44.89
C ARG A 7 -29.39 25.62 -43.50
N TYR A 8 -30.57 26.21 -43.28
CA TYR A 8 -31.25 26.17 -41.99
C TYR A 8 -31.61 24.76 -41.57
N LYS A 9 -32.13 23.96 -42.52
CA LYS A 9 -32.44 22.54 -42.32
C LYS A 9 -31.21 21.74 -41.92
N LYS A 10 -30.07 22.01 -42.56
CA LYS A 10 -28.79 21.34 -42.25
C LYS A 10 -28.28 21.67 -40.85
N TYR A 11 -28.39 22.93 -40.41
CA TYR A 11 -28.02 23.33 -39.05
C TYR A 11 -28.96 22.74 -38.01
N LEU A 12 -30.26 22.69 -38.28
CA LEU A 12 -31.25 22.09 -37.38
C LEU A 12 -31.00 20.59 -37.20
N GLU A 13 -30.74 19.86 -38.28
CA GLU A 13 -30.39 18.43 -38.20
C GLU A 13 -29.06 18.21 -37.48
N LYS A 14 -28.06 19.09 -37.68
CA LYS A 14 -26.80 19.02 -36.95
C LYS A 14 -26.99 19.25 -35.45
N ALA A 15 -27.80 20.24 -35.06
CA ALA A 15 -28.13 20.51 -33.67
C ALA A 15 -28.87 19.33 -33.02
N LYS A 16 -29.85 18.73 -33.71
CA LYS A 16 -30.54 17.51 -33.24
C LYS A 16 -29.57 16.35 -33.03
N SER A 17 -28.61 16.15 -33.93
CA SER A 17 -27.60 15.09 -33.80
C SER A 17 -26.66 15.32 -32.61
N VAL A 18 -26.25 16.56 -32.37
CA VAL A 18 -25.41 16.92 -31.22
C VAL A 18 -26.16 16.71 -29.91
N ILE A 19 -27.42 17.15 -29.82
CA ILE A 19 -28.26 16.92 -28.64
C ILE A 19 -28.45 15.41 -28.39
N ARG A 20 -28.70 14.63 -29.43
CA ARG A 20 -28.91 13.17 -29.33
C ARG A 20 -27.66 12.42 -28.87
N THR A 21 -26.47 12.87 -29.27
CA THR A 21 -25.19 12.23 -28.90
C THR A 21 -24.69 12.66 -27.53
N LEU A 22 -25.09 13.85 -27.06
CA LEU A 22 -24.81 14.34 -25.72
C LEU A 22 -25.83 13.88 -24.67
N ASP A 23 -26.96 13.28 -25.07
CA ASP A 23 -27.95 12.76 -24.13
C ASP A 23 -27.32 11.62 -23.28
N PRO A 24 -27.17 11.80 -21.95
CA PRO A 24 -26.59 10.78 -21.10
C PRO A 24 -27.37 9.46 -21.11
N LYS A 25 -28.64 9.46 -21.54
CA LYS A 25 -29.43 8.23 -21.72
C LYS A 25 -28.98 7.40 -22.93
N GLN A 26 -28.34 8.01 -23.92
CA GLN A 26 -27.92 7.36 -25.16
C GLN A 26 -26.41 7.04 -25.20
N ASN A 27 -25.67 7.43 -24.17
CA ASN A 27 -24.29 7.02 -23.92
C ASN A 27 -24.21 5.54 -23.44
N GLN A 28 -24.66 4.61 -24.29
CA GLN A 28 -24.70 3.17 -24.02
C GLN A 28 -23.30 2.56 -23.86
N GLY A 29 -22.24 3.27 -24.26
CA GLY A 29 -20.85 2.83 -24.15
C GLY A 29 -20.29 2.85 -22.71
N ALA A 30 -20.77 3.74 -21.85
CA ALA A 30 -20.30 3.86 -20.46
C ALA A 30 -21.03 2.93 -19.48
N ALA A 31 -22.20 2.39 -19.86
CA ALA A 31 -22.99 1.51 -19.02
C ALA A 31 -22.24 0.23 -18.55
N PRO A 32 -21.54 -0.53 -19.43
CA PRO A 32 -20.80 -1.72 -18.99
C PRO A 32 -19.59 -1.38 -18.11
N GLU A 33 -18.90 -0.26 -18.38
CA GLU A 33 -17.78 0.20 -17.57
C GLU A 33 -18.25 0.62 -16.16
N ILE A 34 -19.36 1.35 -16.08
CA ILE A 34 -19.97 1.73 -14.79
C ILE A 34 -20.41 0.50 -14.01
N GLN A 35 -20.98 -0.52 -14.67
CA GLN A 35 -21.33 -1.78 -14.00
C GLN A 35 -20.09 -2.54 -13.52
N ALA A 36 -19.03 -2.60 -14.31
CA ALA A 36 -17.77 -3.21 -13.90
C ALA A 36 -17.17 -2.51 -12.68
N LEU A 37 -17.17 -1.17 -12.67
CA LEU A 37 -16.69 -0.37 -11.54
C LEU A 37 -17.53 -0.59 -10.27
N LYS A 38 -18.86 -0.67 -10.41
CA LYS A 38 -19.76 -1.00 -9.28
C LYS A 38 -19.45 -2.39 -8.71
N ASN A 39 -19.24 -3.38 -9.58
CA ASN A 39 -18.88 -4.73 -9.16
C ASN A 39 -17.52 -4.75 -8.46
N GLN A 40 -16.53 -4.01 -8.98
CA GLN A 40 -15.23 -3.88 -8.33
C GLN A 40 -15.35 -3.24 -6.94
N LEU A 41 -16.14 -2.17 -6.81
CA LEU A 41 -16.37 -1.52 -5.52
C LEU A 41 -17.00 -2.50 -4.52
N GLN A 42 -18.05 -3.20 -4.93
CA GLN A 42 -18.74 -4.18 -4.09
C GLN A 42 -17.79 -5.31 -3.64
N GLU A 43 -16.92 -5.78 -4.53
CA GLU A 43 -15.94 -6.82 -4.19
C GLU A 43 -14.86 -6.30 -3.23
N ARG A 44 -14.40 -5.06 -3.41
CA ARG A 44 -13.47 -4.42 -2.45
C ARG A 44 -14.12 -4.23 -1.09
N ASP A 45 -15.39 -3.83 -1.04
CA ASP A 45 -16.13 -3.70 0.21
C ASP A 45 -16.21 -5.06 0.94
N ARG A 46 -16.55 -6.13 0.23
CA ARG A 46 -16.55 -7.50 0.81
C ARG A 46 -15.17 -7.90 1.32
N LEU A 47 -14.12 -7.58 0.57
CA LEU A 47 -12.74 -7.86 0.98
C LEU A 47 -12.37 -7.09 2.26
N PHE A 48 -12.72 -5.81 2.36
CA PHE A 48 -12.49 -5.03 3.56
C PHE A 48 -13.19 -5.65 4.78
N HIS A 49 -14.48 -5.98 4.67
CA HIS A 49 -15.21 -6.63 5.76
C HIS A 49 -14.58 -7.96 6.17
N SER A 50 -14.11 -8.77 5.21
CA SER A 50 -13.41 -10.02 5.50
C SER A 50 -12.09 -9.78 6.23
N LEU A 51 -11.30 -8.81 5.77
CA LEU A 51 -10.01 -8.48 6.37
C LEU A 51 -10.16 -7.90 7.78
N GLU A 52 -11.16 -7.06 8.02
CA GLU A 52 -11.49 -6.54 9.35
C GLU A 52 -11.84 -7.67 10.32
N LYS A 53 -12.66 -8.62 9.87
CA LYS A 53 -13.02 -9.80 10.67
C LYS A 53 -11.81 -10.68 11.01
N GLU A 54 -10.96 -10.96 10.02
CA GLU A 54 -9.73 -11.75 10.22
C GLU A 54 -8.73 -11.01 11.12
N TYR A 55 -8.62 -9.68 10.99
CA TYR A 55 -7.81 -8.84 11.85
C TYR A 55 -8.29 -8.91 13.30
N GLU A 56 -9.59 -8.73 13.54
CA GLU A 56 -10.17 -8.78 14.88
C GLU A 56 -9.97 -10.17 15.52
N LYS A 57 -10.13 -11.23 14.74
CA LYS A 57 -9.85 -12.61 15.17
C LYS A 57 -8.37 -12.78 15.55
N THR A 58 -7.45 -12.30 14.72
CA THR A 58 -6.00 -12.38 14.98
C THR A 58 -5.62 -11.60 16.23
N LYS A 59 -6.19 -10.41 16.41
CA LYS A 59 -6.00 -9.58 17.59
C LYS A 59 -6.51 -10.29 18.85
N SER A 60 -7.72 -10.82 18.82
CA SER A 60 -8.31 -11.57 19.94
C SER A 60 -7.49 -12.81 20.29
N GLN A 61 -7.00 -13.54 19.28
CA GLN A 61 -6.11 -14.68 19.48
C GLN A 61 -4.81 -14.26 20.18
N ARG A 62 -4.17 -13.18 19.73
CA ARG A 62 -2.95 -12.66 20.34
C ARG A 62 -3.16 -12.27 21.81
N GLU A 63 -4.24 -11.57 22.12
CA GLU A 63 -4.59 -11.20 23.50
C GLU A 63 -4.82 -12.45 24.38
N MET A 64 -5.39 -13.52 23.81
CA MET A 64 -5.58 -14.79 24.49
C MET A 64 -4.25 -15.52 24.73
N GLU A 65 -3.37 -15.54 23.73
CA GLU A 65 -2.02 -16.08 23.83
C GLU A 65 -1.20 -15.35 24.90
N GLU A 66 -1.27 -14.01 24.95
CA GLU A 66 -0.63 -13.20 25.99
C GLU A 66 -1.14 -13.57 27.39
N LYS A 67 -2.45 -13.77 27.56
CA LYS A 67 -3.02 -14.25 28.82
C LYS A 67 -2.53 -15.65 29.18
N TYR A 68 -2.42 -16.56 28.22
CA TYR A 68 -1.89 -17.89 28.46
C TYR A 68 -0.42 -17.88 28.83
N ILE A 69 0.38 -17.04 28.18
CA ILE A 69 1.78 -16.82 28.56
C ILE A 69 1.81 -16.30 29.99
N VAL A 70 1.16 -15.20 30.29
CA VAL A 70 1.14 -14.62 31.65
C VAL A 70 0.69 -15.65 32.69
N SER A 71 -0.38 -16.41 32.41
CA SER A 71 -0.88 -17.46 33.29
C SER A 71 0.13 -18.60 33.48
N ALA A 72 0.73 -19.10 32.40
CA ALA A 72 1.76 -20.13 32.47
C ALA A 72 3.00 -19.64 33.23
N TRP A 73 3.38 -18.37 33.05
CA TRP A 73 4.43 -17.70 33.79
C TRP A 73 4.12 -17.70 35.28
N TYR A 74 2.96 -17.21 35.71
CA TYR A 74 2.59 -17.17 37.13
C TYR A 74 2.33 -18.55 37.75
N ASN A 75 1.82 -19.51 36.98
CA ASN A 75 1.44 -20.83 37.49
C ASN A 75 2.60 -21.84 37.50
N MET A 76 3.51 -21.79 36.52
CA MET A 76 4.62 -22.75 36.42
C MET A 76 5.91 -22.29 37.09
N ILE A 77 6.06 -21.00 37.43
CA ILE A 77 7.31 -20.47 37.96
C ILE A 77 7.28 -20.52 39.49
N PRO A 78 8.03 -21.44 40.13
CA PRO A 78 8.27 -21.32 41.54
C PRO A 78 9.18 -20.10 41.81
N LEU A 79 8.96 -19.41 42.93
CA LEU A 79 9.55 -18.10 43.25
C LEU A 79 11.08 -17.99 43.03
N TYR A 80 11.82 -19.09 43.22
CA TYR A 80 13.27 -19.17 43.02
C TYR A 80 13.73 -19.15 41.54
N PHE A 81 12.80 -19.33 40.60
CA PHE A 81 13.09 -19.30 39.17
C PHE A 81 12.90 -17.90 38.55
N ILE A 82 12.17 -16.99 39.24
CA ILE A 82 11.98 -15.60 38.79
C ILE A 82 13.33 -14.87 38.69
N ASP A 83 14.14 -14.91 39.75
CA ASP A 83 15.43 -14.21 39.79
C ASP A 83 16.41 -14.73 38.72
N SER A 84 16.43 -16.06 38.53
CA SER A 84 17.30 -16.70 37.53
C SER A 84 16.87 -16.38 36.10
N PHE A 85 15.56 -16.34 35.84
CA PHE A 85 15.03 -15.95 34.53
C PHE A 85 15.28 -14.46 34.21
N PHE A 86 15.02 -13.55 35.15
CA PHE A 86 15.29 -12.12 34.96
C PHE A 86 16.77 -11.82 34.75
N PHE A 87 17.66 -12.55 35.44
CA PHE A 87 19.10 -12.46 35.22
C PHE A 87 19.49 -12.92 33.81
N GLY A 88 18.94 -14.05 33.34
CA GLY A 88 19.14 -14.55 31.98
C GLY A 88 18.66 -13.60 30.87
N MET A 89 17.48 -13.00 31.03
CA MET A 89 16.97 -12.00 30.09
C MET A 89 17.84 -10.75 30.04
N THR A 90 18.33 -10.29 31.19
CA THR A 90 19.20 -9.11 31.29
C THR A 90 20.53 -9.34 30.58
N LEU A 91 21.12 -10.54 30.72
CA LEU A 91 22.31 -10.94 29.98
C LEU A 91 22.05 -11.00 28.47
N HIS A 92 20.92 -11.57 28.05
CA HIS A 92 20.58 -11.67 26.63
C HIS A 92 20.30 -10.30 26.00
N LYS A 93 19.62 -9.40 26.74
CA LYS A 93 19.41 -8.00 26.35
C LYS A 93 20.74 -7.27 26.21
N LYS A 94 21.64 -7.40 27.20
CA LYS A 94 22.98 -6.81 27.13
C LYS A 94 23.78 -7.33 25.93
N ALA A 95 23.74 -8.63 25.65
CA ALA A 95 24.40 -9.20 24.48
C ALA A 95 23.80 -8.71 23.15
N ALA A 96 22.47 -8.49 23.09
CA ALA A 96 21.81 -7.92 21.91
C ALA A 96 22.19 -6.44 21.72
N GLU A 97 22.25 -5.67 22.80
CA GLU A 97 22.70 -4.27 22.81
C GLU A 97 24.18 -4.16 22.41
N ASP A 98 25.06 -5.02 22.92
CA ASP A 98 26.48 -5.09 22.54
C ASP A 98 26.64 -5.45 21.06
N ARG A 99 25.81 -6.35 20.50
CA ARG A 99 25.77 -6.61 19.05
C ARG A 99 25.30 -5.39 18.27
N LEU A 100 24.32 -4.65 18.78
CA LEU A 100 23.83 -3.42 18.14
C LEU A 100 24.88 -2.31 18.18
N ALA A 101 25.60 -2.18 19.29
CA ALA A 101 26.69 -1.21 19.49
C ALA A 101 27.94 -1.59 18.68
N SER A 102 28.26 -2.88 18.58
CA SER A 102 29.29 -3.43 17.70
C SER A 102 28.93 -3.29 16.23
N THR A 103 27.65 -3.19 15.89
CA THR A 103 27.16 -2.86 14.55
C THR A 103 27.21 -1.34 14.38
N GLY A 104 28.41 -0.77 14.46
CA GLY A 104 28.67 0.56 13.94
C GLY A 104 28.21 0.62 12.48
N SER A 105 27.21 1.46 12.20
CA SER A 105 26.42 1.57 10.97
C SER A 105 25.34 0.48 10.81
N GLY A 106 24.09 0.86 11.11
CA GLY A 106 22.86 0.08 10.92
C GLY A 106 22.52 -0.24 9.46
N GLN A 107 23.48 -0.75 8.69
CA GLN A 107 23.30 -1.15 7.31
C GLN A 107 22.98 -2.65 7.29
N SER A 108 21.76 -2.99 6.87
CA SER A 108 21.35 -4.36 6.62
C SER A 108 22.27 -5.02 5.58
N PHE A 109 22.32 -6.36 5.55
CA PHE A 109 23.09 -7.11 4.55
C PHE A 109 22.78 -6.64 3.11
N LEU A 110 21.50 -6.37 2.82
CA LEU A 110 21.02 -5.78 1.57
C LEU A 110 21.60 -4.38 1.32
N ALA A 111 21.71 -3.55 2.35
CA ALA A 111 22.28 -2.21 2.24
C ALA A 111 23.80 -2.25 1.99
N ARG A 112 24.52 -3.22 2.59
CA ARG A 112 25.93 -3.48 2.28
C ARG A 112 26.13 -3.95 0.83
N GLN A 113 25.25 -4.82 0.33
CA GLN A 113 25.28 -5.28 -1.06
C GLN A 113 25.06 -4.13 -2.07
N ARG A 114 24.19 -3.17 -1.73
CA ARG A 114 23.95 -1.97 -2.55
C ARG A 114 25.15 -1.03 -2.59
N GLN A 115 25.90 -0.85 -1.50
CA GLN A 115 27.09 0.00 -1.50
C GLN A 115 28.23 -0.60 -2.35
N ALA A 116 28.45 -1.91 -2.25
CA ALA A 116 29.45 -2.62 -3.06
C ALA A 116 29.17 -2.53 -4.56
N THR A 117 27.89 -2.42 -4.95
CA THR A 117 27.46 -2.31 -6.35
C THR A 117 27.29 -0.86 -6.82
N SER A 118 26.96 0.09 -5.93
CA SER A 118 26.82 1.51 -6.26
C SER A 118 28.14 2.20 -6.55
N SER A 119 29.25 1.74 -5.95
CA SER A 119 30.58 2.32 -6.19
C SER A 119 31.07 2.14 -7.64
N ARG A 120 30.50 1.17 -8.38
CA ARG A 120 30.89 0.88 -9.77
C ARG A 120 30.08 1.64 -10.84
N ARG A 121 29.10 2.46 -10.47
CA ARG A 121 28.21 3.14 -11.43
C ARG A 121 28.33 4.67 -11.43
N SER A 122 29.51 5.20 -11.11
CA SER A 122 29.83 6.58 -11.47
C SER A 122 30.23 6.61 -12.95
N TYR A 123 29.27 6.89 -13.83
CA TYR A 123 29.53 7.23 -15.23
C TYR A 123 29.98 8.70 -15.30
N PRO A 124 31.19 9.01 -15.79
CA PRO A 124 31.59 10.38 -16.09
C PRO A 124 30.99 10.74 -17.45
N GLY A 125 29.79 11.30 -17.44
CA GLY A 125 29.08 11.73 -18.64
C GLY A 125 28.40 13.07 -18.38
N HIS A 126 29.22 14.11 -18.23
CA HIS A 126 28.76 15.48 -18.10
C HIS A 126 28.06 15.90 -19.40
N VAL A 127 26.73 15.99 -19.36
CA VAL A 127 25.93 16.66 -20.38
C VAL A 127 25.98 18.17 -20.11
N GLN A 128 26.58 18.92 -21.03
CA GLN A 128 26.53 20.38 -21.09
C GLN A 128 25.07 20.84 -21.24
N PRO A 129 24.61 21.84 -20.46
CA PRO A 129 23.53 22.70 -20.88
C PRO A 129 24.11 23.95 -21.57
N ALA A 130 23.67 24.18 -22.81
CA ALA A 130 23.87 25.43 -23.52
C ALA A 130 23.20 26.59 -22.78
N ALA A 131 23.90 27.71 -22.63
CA ALA A 131 23.31 29.01 -22.31
C ALA A 131 24.06 30.10 -23.10
N ALA A 132 23.27 31.01 -23.65
CA ALA A 132 23.62 31.99 -24.65
C ALA A 132 24.37 33.22 -24.10
N ARG A 133 25.05 33.88 -25.05
CA ARG A 133 25.77 35.18 -25.04
C ARG A 133 27.20 35.20 -24.55
#